data_AF-A0ABD5PEW4-F1
#
_entry.id   AF-A0ABD5PEW4-F1
#
_cell.length_a   1.000
_cell.length_b   1.000
_cell.length_c   1.000
_cell.angle_alpha   90.00
_cell.angle_beta   90.00
_cell.angle_gamma   90.00
#
_symmetry.space_group_name_H-M   'P 1'
#
loop_
_entity.id
_entity.type
_entity.pdbx_description
1 polymer ?
#
loop_
_entity_poly.entity_id
_entity_poly.type
_entity_poly.pdbx_seq_one_letter_code
_entity_poly.pdbx_strand_id
1 'polypeptide(L)'
;MKRAIIVGCGKQKRDGESRAEDLYTSPYFAFKRQYAETFSNGKWFVASAKHGLLPHYREVEPYDKHIKEMDYDERVALFEHGTPFGSVTSAFTDLFEYDEVDVLAGKDYVKPIREACRNTKDRWGKLSDTAFQDPPTVNGVFQQANLGGMGEQISWMKTALRENLRQPGEKYNGQVGLDRYNYEVEV
;
A
#
# COMPACT_ATOMS: atom_id res chain seq x y z
N MET A 1 10.90 -3.19 15.85
CA MET A 1 10.39 -3.49 14.50
C MET A 1 9.86 -2.21 13.85
N LYS A 2 10.54 -1.72 12.82
CA LYS A 2 10.15 -0.56 12.01
C LYS A 2 9.14 -1.00 10.96
N ARG A 3 8.07 -0.22 10.80
CA ARG A 3 6.97 -0.52 9.89
C ARG A 3 6.61 0.70 9.05
N ALA A 4 6.21 0.44 7.81
CA ALA A 4 5.60 1.44 6.94
C ALA A 4 4.29 0.91 6.33
N ILE A 5 3.45 1.83 5.84
CA ILE A 5 2.20 1.49 5.15
C ILE A 5 2.21 2.07 3.74
N ILE A 6 1.80 1.28 2.76
CA ILE A 6 1.62 1.71 1.38
C ILE A 6 0.13 1.72 1.05
N VAL A 7 -0.37 2.86 0.60
CA VAL A 7 -1.76 3.05 0.17
C VAL A 7 -1.81 3.03 -1.35
N GLY A 8 -2.59 2.12 -1.95
CA GLY A 8 -2.80 2.14 -3.40
C GLY A 8 -3.49 3.43 -3.85
N CYS A 9 -3.09 4.00 -4.99
CA CYS A 9 -3.69 5.21 -5.53
C CYS A 9 -5.20 5.05 -5.84
N GLY A 10 -5.92 6.17 -5.89
CA GLY A 10 -7.34 6.25 -6.25
C GLY A 10 -7.59 6.70 -7.69
N LYS A 11 -8.79 6.39 -8.21
CA LYS A 11 -9.25 6.90 -9.52
C LYS A 11 -9.56 8.40 -9.46
N GLN A 12 -10.42 8.78 -8.51
CA GLN A 12 -10.87 10.16 -8.31
C GLN A 12 -9.75 11.01 -7.72
N LYS A 13 -9.50 12.17 -8.33
CA LYS A 13 -8.44 13.11 -7.93
C LYS A 13 -9.00 14.53 -7.85
N ARG A 14 -8.32 15.41 -7.11
CA ARG A 14 -8.55 16.86 -7.16
C ARG A 14 -8.11 17.44 -8.50
N ASP A 15 -8.66 18.61 -8.82
CA ASP A 15 -8.18 19.44 -9.91
C ASP A 15 -7.00 20.27 -9.40
N GLY A 16 -5.83 20.11 -10.03
CA GLY A 16 -4.60 20.81 -9.67
C GLY A 16 -3.65 20.03 -8.76
N GLU A 17 -2.42 20.54 -8.69
CA GLU A 17 -1.35 19.96 -7.87
C GLU A 17 -1.75 19.92 -6.40
N SER A 18 -1.44 18.80 -5.74
CA SER A 18 -1.73 18.57 -4.33
C SER A 18 -0.76 17.56 -3.75
N ARG A 19 -0.61 17.53 -2.42
CA ARG A 19 0.08 16.46 -1.72
C ARG A 19 -0.57 15.12 -2.07
N ALA A 20 0.21 14.05 -2.19
CA ALA A 20 -0.30 12.72 -2.56
C ALA A 20 -1.40 12.21 -1.62
N GLU A 21 -1.37 12.59 -0.33
CA GLU A 21 -2.42 12.29 0.65
C GLU A 21 -3.74 13.03 0.44
N ASP A 22 -3.69 14.17 -0.25
CA ASP A 22 -4.84 15.05 -0.52
C ASP A 22 -5.32 14.94 -1.96
N LEU A 23 -4.49 14.40 -2.86
CA LEU A 23 -4.78 14.29 -4.28
C LEU A 23 -5.98 13.40 -4.54
N TYR A 24 -6.11 12.27 -3.85
CA TYR A 24 -7.17 11.29 -4.11
C TYR A 24 -8.38 11.49 -3.21
N THR A 25 -9.55 11.65 -3.83
CA THR A 25 -10.74 12.19 -3.15
C THR A 25 -11.82 11.15 -2.81
N SER A 26 -11.61 9.89 -3.18
CA SER A 26 -12.64 8.86 -2.95
C SER A 26 -12.74 8.48 -1.46
N PRO A 27 -13.95 8.14 -0.95
CA PRO A 27 -14.11 7.66 0.42
C PRO A 27 -13.24 6.43 0.74
N TYR A 28 -13.05 5.55 -0.26
CA TYR A 28 -12.18 4.39 -0.12
C TYR A 28 -10.70 4.78 0.09
N PHE A 29 -10.21 5.82 -0.59
CA PHE A 29 -8.86 6.33 -0.33
C PHE A 29 -8.78 6.98 1.06
N ALA A 30 -9.80 7.75 1.46
CA ALA A 30 -9.84 8.38 2.78
C ALA A 30 -9.73 7.36 3.93
N PHE A 31 -10.43 6.23 3.86
CA PHE A 31 -10.28 5.15 4.87
C PHE A 31 -8.88 4.55 4.90
N LYS A 32 -8.25 4.32 3.73
CA LYS A 32 -6.88 3.81 3.68
C LYS A 32 -5.87 4.80 4.23
N ARG A 33 -6.05 6.09 3.94
CA ARG A 33 -5.24 7.18 4.50
C ARG A 33 -5.37 7.21 6.03
N GLN A 34 -6.59 7.20 6.55
CA GLN A 34 -6.83 7.20 8.00
C GLN A 34 -6.18 5.99 8.68
N TYR A 35 -6.30 4.80 8.06
CA TYR A 35 -5.60 3.60 8.53
C TYR A 35 -4.09 3.82 8.56
N ALA A 36 -3.51 4.31 7.45
CA ALA A 36 -2.07 4.54 7.35
C ALA A 36 -1.57 5.55 8.39
N GLU A 37 -2.25 6.67 8.57
CA GLU A 37 -1.93 7.70 9.57
C GLU A 37 -1.98 7.13 11.00
N THR A 38 -2.97 6.27 11.30
CA THR A 38 -3.15 5.67 12.64
C THR A 38 -2.05 4.66 12.98
N PHE A 39 -1.63 3.83 12.01
CA PHE A 39 -0.82 2.65 12.31
C PHE A 39 0.66 2.75 11.89
N SER A 40 1.06 3.79 11.15
CA SER A 40 2.44 3.93 10.65
C SER A 40 3.31 4.95 11.38
N ASN A 41 2.78 5.70 12.36
CA ASN A 41 3.48 6.84 12.98
C ASN A 41 4.05 7.83 11.93
N GLY A 42 3.28 8.11 10.87
CA GLY A 42 3.68 9.00 9.78
C GLY A 42 4.62 8.37 8.74
N LYS A 43 4.89 7.06 8.80
CA LYS A 43 5.72 6.34 7.83
C LYS A 43 4.87 5.65 6.78
N TRP A 44 4.28 6.43 5.87
CA TRP A 44 3.45 5.87 4.82
C TRP A 44 3.62 6.54 3.46
N PHE A 45 3.29 5.78 2.43
CA PHE A 45 3.53 6.09 1.03
C PHE A 45 2.30 5.81 0.17
N VAL A 46 2.22 6.44 -0.99
CA VAL A 46 1.24 6.09 -2.02
C VAL A 46 1.90 5.24 -3.10
N ALA A 47 1.29 4.10 -3.44
CA ALA A 47 1.64 3.36 -4.65
C ALA A 47 0.87 3.94 -5.85
N SER A 48 1.58 4.68 -6.69
CA SER A 48 1.08 5.39 -7.87
C SER A 48 1.40 4.62 -9.15
N ALA A 49 0.37 4.39 -9.98
CA ALA A 49 0.54 3.81 -11.32
C ALA A 49 1.38 4.68 -12.30
N LYS A 50 1.61 5.96 -11.98
CA LYS A 50 2.45 6.86 -12.80
C LYS A 50 3.84 7.05 -12.22
N HIS A 51 3.94 7.14 -10.90
CA HIS A 51 5.16 7.63 -10.24
C HIS A 51 5.96 6.56 -9.48
N GLY A 52 5.42 5.35 -9.31
CA GLY A 52 5.99 4.32 -8.46
C GLY A 52 5.54 4.52 -7.02
N LEU A 53 6.47 4.74 -6.10
CA LEU A 53 6.15 5.14 -4.73
C LEU A 53 6.14 6.66 -4.59
N LEU A 54 5.39 7.18 -3.63
CA LEU A 54 5.39 8.60 -3.31
C LEU A 54 5.30 8.76 -1.80
N PRO A 55 6.15 9.60 -1.17
CA PRO A 55 5.86 10.11 0.16
C PRO A 55 4.50 10.78 0.18
N HIS A 56 3.72 10.54 1.24
CA HIS A 56 2.36 11.08 1.35
C HIS A 56 2.30 12.62 1.23
N TYR A 57 3.37 13.31 1.64
CA TYR A 57 3.53 14.76 1.57
C TYR A 57 4.02 15.29 0.22
N ARG A 58 4.33 14.43 -0.76
CA ARG A 58 4.86 14.88 -2.06
C ARG A 58 3.77 15.53 -2.90
N GLU A 59 4.04 16.73 -3.42
CA GLU A 59 3.17 17.41 -4.40
C GLU A 59 3.24 16.72 -5.77
N VAL A 60 2.05 16.49 -6.34
CA VAL A 60 1.86 15.78 -7.61
C VAL A 60 0.64 16.34 -8.33
N GLU A 61 0.78 16.58 -9.63
CA GLU A 61 -0.35 16.93 -10.52
C GLU A 61 -1.30 15.74 -10.75
N PRO A 62 -2.61 15.99 -10.97
CA PRO A 62 -3.53 14.93 -11.34
C PRO A 62 -3.09 14.26 -12.64
N TYR A 63 -3.34 12.96 -12.74
CA TYR A 63 -2.96 12.15 -13.89
C TYR A 63 -3.98 11.05 -14.15
N ASP A 64 -4.00 10.57 -15.39
CA ASP A 64 -4.80 9.43 -15.82
C ASP A 64 -3.90 8.31 -16.31
N LYS A 65 -3.58 7.38 -15.39
CA LYS A 65 -2.80 6.18 -15.65
C LYS A 65 -3.27 5.07 -14.73
N HIS A 66 -3.49 3.88 -15.30
CA HIS A 66 -3.96 2.72 -14.57
C HIS A 66 -2.89 1.64 -14.51
N ILE A 67 -2.71 1.02 -13.33
CA ILE A 67 -1.74 -0.07 -13.15
C ILE A 67 -1.97 -1.25 -14.11
N LYS A 68 -3.22 -1.43 -14.57
CA LYS A 68 -3.63 -2.50 -15.47
C LYS A 68 -3.25 -2.29 -16.93
N GLU A 69 -2.84 -1.08 -17.29
CA GLU A 69 -2.31 -0.77 -18.63
C GLU A 69 -0.90 -1.31 -18.82
N MET A 70 -0.22 -1.66 -17.72
CA MET A 70 1.11 -2.24 -17.72
C MET A 70 1.04 -3.75 -17.55
N ASP A 71 1.95 -4.47 -18.19
CA ASP A 71 2.21 -5.88 -17.91
C ASP A 71 2.89 -6.08 -16.54
N TYR A 72 3.23 -7.32 -16.18
CA TYR A 72 3.82 -7.59 -14.88
C TYR A 72 5.22 -6.99 -14.71
N ASP A 73 6.07 -7.09 -15.74
CA ASP A 73 7.46 -6.66 -15.68
C ASP A 73 7.55 -5.13 -15.68
N GLU A 74 6.69 -4.46 -16.44
CA GLU A 74 6.53 -3.00 -16.40
C GLU A 74 6.11 -2.51 -15.00
N ARG A 75 5.24 -3.24 -14.30
CA ARG A 75 4.87 -2.90 -12.92
C ARG A 75 6.02 -3.13 -11.95
N VAL A 76 6.83 -4.16 -12.14
CA VAL A 76 8.02 -4.41 -11.30
C VAL A 76 9.03 -3.27 -11.51
N ALA A 77 9.32 -2.96 -12.77
CA ALA A 77 10.20 -1.85 -13.15
C ALA A 77 9.72 -0.50 -12.59
N LEU A 78 8.40 -0.26 -12.55
CA LEU A 78 7.82 0.94 -11.95
C LEU A 78 8.21 1.12 -10.46
N PHE A 79 8.33 0.05 -9.69
CA PHE A 79 8.71 0.12 -8.27
C PHE A 79 10.22 0.02 -8.03
N GLU A 80 10.96 -0.64 -8.93
CA GLU A 80 12.44 -0.64 -8.89
C GLU A 80 13.05 0.70 -9.33
N HIS A 81 12.47 1.29 -10.36
CA HIS A 81 13.04 2.38 -11.16
C HIS A 81 12.05 3.50 -11.40
N GLY A 82 11.08 3.70 -10.49
CA GLY A 82 10.10 4.77 -10.60
C GLY A 82 10.75 6.16 -10.67
N THR A 83 9.99 7.21 -10.37
CA THR A 83 10.57 8.55 -10.36
C THR A 83 11.75 8.65 -9.38
N PRO A 84 12.65 9.64 -9.48
CA PRO A 84 13.72 9.83 -8.49
C PRO A 84 13.25 9.91 -7.03
N PHE A 85 11.95 10.16 -6.81
CA PHE A 85 11.31 10.22 -5.51
C PHE A 85 10.57 8.93 -5.12
N GLY A 86 10.55 7.91 -5.99
CA GLY A 86 9.48 6.93 -6.01
C GLY A 86 9.86 5.52 -6.43
N SER A 87 10.87 4.96 -5.78
CA SER A 87 11.24 3.54 -5.89
C SER A 87 11.41 2.90 -4.51
N VAL A 88 11.57 1.58 -4.46
CA VAL A 88 11.80 0.84 -3.20
C VAL A 88 13.12 1.19 -2.51
N THR A 89 14.03 1.94 -3.16
CA THR A 89 15.33 2.40 -2.64
C THR A 89 15.56 3.90 -2.76
N SER A 90 14.54 4.65 -3.19
CA SER A 90 14.63 6.11 -3.25
C SER A 90 14.87 6.66 -1.84
N ALA A 91 15.70 7.69 -1.70
CA ALA A 91 15.98 8.34 -0.40
C ALA A 91 14.72 8.86 0.32
N PHE A 92 13.58 8.95 -0.37
CA PHE A 92 12.31 9.41 0.19
C PHE A 92 11.34 8.27 0.52
N THR A 93 11.56 7.08 -0.03
CA THR A 93 10.64 5.93 0.06
C THR A 93 11.39 4.61 0.27
N ASP A 94 12.60 4.66 0.81
CA ASP A 94 13.47 3.50 0.97
C ASP A 94 12.79 2.48 1.89
N LEU A 95 12.35 1.37 1.28
CA LEU A 95 11.62 0.33 1.97
C LEU A 95 12.57 -0.54 2.81
N PHE A 96 13.89 -0.52 2.54
CA PHE A 96 14.89 -1.28 3.29
C PHE A 96 15.18 -0.69 4.68
N GLU A 97 14.66 0.51 4.97
CA GLU A 97 14.66 1.07 6.33
C GLU A 97 13.68 0.37 7.28
N TYR A 98 12.78 -0.48 6.76
CA TYR A 98 11.69 -1.10 7.50
C TYR A 98 11.84 -2.61 7.56
N ASP A 99 11.33 -3.22 8.63
CA ASP A 99 11.28 -4.67 8.77
C ASP A 99 10.01 -5.24 8.08
N GLU A 100 8.92 -4.46 8.10
CA GLU A 100 7.61 -4.83 7.57
C GLU A 100 6.97 -3.66 6.82
N VAL A 101 6.30 -3.96 5.71
CA VAL A 101 5.54 -3.00 4.91
C VAL A 101 4.16 -3.56 4.61
N ASP A 102 3.13 -2.88 5.12
CA ASP A 102 1.73 -3.26 4.88
C ASP A 102 1.16 -2.51 3.69
N VAL A 103 0.60 -3.24 2.73
CA VAL A 103 0.10 -2.68 1.47
C VAL A 103 -1.43 -2.76 1.42
N LEU A 104 -2.08 -1.60 1.49
CA LEU A 104 -3.51 -1.39 1.31
C LEU A 104 -3.83 -1.18 -0.19
N ALA A 105 -3.57 -2.21 -0.98
CA ALA A 105 -3.84 -2.21 -2.43
C ALA A 105 -4.18 -3.62 -2.96
N GLY A 106 -4.61 -3.67 -4.21
CA GLY A 106 -4.85 -4.94 -4.91
C GLY A 106 -3.55 -5.69 -5.24
N LYS A 107 -3.68 -6.98 -5.58
CA LYS A 107 -2.55 -7.86 -5.95
C LYS A 107 -1.67 -7.31 -7.09
N ASP A 108 -2.22 -6.47 -7.96
CA ASP A 108 -1.52 -5.81 -9.06
C ASP A 108 -0.46 -4.80 -8.58
N TYR A 109 -0.54 -4.36 -7.32
CA TYR A 109 0.48 -3.56 -6.65
C TYR A 109 1.36 -4.41 -5.72
N VAL A 110 0.73 -5.28 -4.92
CA VAL A 110 1.44 -6.06 -3.89
C VAL A 110 2.51 -6.97 -4.50
N LYS A 111 2.18 -7.70 -5.57
CA LYS A 111 3.12 -8.65 -6.17
C LYS A 111 4.33 -7.93 -6.78
N PRO A 112 4.16 -6.87 -7.60
CA PRO A 112 5.30 -6.16 -8.17
C PRO A 112 6.16 -5.42 -7.14
N ILE A 113 5.59 -4.82 -6.08
CA ILE A 113 6.38 -4.19 -5.01
C ILE A 113 7.27 -5.22 -4.31
N ARG A 114 6.72 -6.39 -4.00
CA ARG A 114 7.46 -7.49 -3.37
C ARG A 114 8.59 -7.99 -4.27
N GLU A 115 8.32 -8.12 -5.56
CA GLU A 115 9.34 -8.53 -6.54
C GLU A 115 10.43 -7.47 -6.70
N ALA A 116 10.07 -6.20 -6.77
CA ALA A 116 11.04 -5.10 -6.83
C ALA A 116 12.01 -5.09 -5.64
N CYS A 117 11.51 -5.38 -4.43
CA CYS A 117 12.38 -5.51 -3.24
C CYS A 117 13.33 -6.71 -3.37
N ARG A 118 12.87 -7.86 -3.88
CA ARG A 118 13.72 -9.04 -4.11
C ARG A 118 14.79 -8.78 -5.16
N ASN A 119 14.39 -8.29 -6.33
CA ASN A 119 15.31 -7.98 -7.43
C ASN A 119 16.38 -6.97 -7.01
N THR A 120 15.99 -5.99 -6.21
CA THR A 120 16.91 -5.02 -5.63
C THR A 120 17.94 -5.71 -4.73
N LYS A 121 17.50 -6.55 -3.78
CA LYS A 121 18.40 -7.34 -2.92
C LYS A 121 19.37 -8.17 -3.75
N ASP A 122 18.87 -8.91 -4.73
CA ASP A 122 19.68 -9.79 -5.58
C ASP A 122 20.71 -9.02 -6.41
N ARG A 123 20.34 -7.83 -6.91
CA ARG A 123 21.25 -6.94 -7.64
C ARG A 123 22.37 -6.44 -6.74
N TRP A 124 22.06 -5.97 -5.53
CA TRP A 124 23.07 -5.48 -4.59
C TRP A 124 23.98 -6.60 -4.10
N GLY A 125 23.44 -7.79 -3.84
CA GLY A 125 24.24 -8.96 -3.46
C GLY A 125 25.25 -9.41 -4.52
N LYS A 126 25.04 -9.04 -5.79
CA LYS A 126 26.00 -9.29 -6.89
C LYS A 126 27.06 -8.19 -7.03
N LEU A 127 26.81 -7.01 -6.46
CA LEU A 127 27.64 -5.80 -6.64
C LEU A 127 28.53 -5.49 -5.44
N SER A 128 28.28 -6.13 -4.29
CA SER A 128 28.94 -5.83 -3.03
C SER A 128 29.23 -7.09 -2.23
N ASP A 129 30.47 -7.21 -1.74
CA ASP A 129 30.88 -8.23 -0.77
C ASP A 129 30.35 -7.93 0.66
N THR A 130 29.86 -6.71 0.90
CA THR A 130 29.17 -6.34 2.14
C THR A 130 27.70 -6.71 2.09
N ALA A 131 27.17 -7.21 3.21
CA ALA A 131 25.77 -7.58 3.34
C ALA A 131 24.88 -6.34 3.12
N PHE A 132 24.10 -6.36 2.05
CA PHE A 132 23.00 -5.42 1.85
C PHE A 132 21.85 -5.75 2.80
N GLN A 133 21.10 -4.75 3.23
CA GLN A 133 19.96 -4.96 4.12
C GLN A 133 18.96 -5.93 3.50
N ASP A 134 18.38 -6.78 4.34
CA ASP A 134 17.30 -7.65 3.91
C ASP A 134 16.07 -6.81 3.52
N PRO A 135 15.35 -7.19 2.45
CA PRO A 135 14.12 -6.52 2.06
C PRO A 135 13.07 -6.69 3.16
N PRO A 136 12.16 -5.72 3.33
CA PRO A 136 11.08 -5.86 4.29
C PRO A 136 10.15 -7.01 3.93
N THR A 137 9.43 -7.50 4.93
CA THR A 137 8.28 -8.36 4.69
C THR A 137 7.14 -7.51 4.11
N VAL A 138 6.82 -7.70 2.82
CA VAL A 138 5.74 -6.97 2.13
C VAL A 138 4.42 -7.74 2.28
N ASN A 139 3.51 -7.22 3.10
CA ASN A 139 2.22 -7.81 3.42
C ASN A 139 1.10 -7.20 2.57
N GLY A 140 0.35 -8.05 1.88
CA GLY A 140 -0.89 -7.62 1.21
C GLY A 140 -2.05 -7.75 2.18
N VAL A 141 -2.40 -6.67 2.88
CA VAL A 141 -3.36 -6.70 4.01
C VAL A 141 -4.70 -7.30 3.59
N PHE A 142 -5.26 -6.83 2.47
CA PHE A 142 -6.53 -7.33 1.97
C PHE A 142 -6.43 -8.77 1.44
N GLN A 143 -5.25 -9.20 0.99
CA GLN A 143 -5.03 -10.55 0.48
C GLN A 143 -4.88 -11.56 1.62
N GLN A 144 -4.22 -11.18 2.72
CA GLN A 144 -4.11 -12.00 3.93
C GLN A 144 -5.49 -12.21 4.57
N ALA A 145 -6.31 -11.16 4.59
CA ALA A 145 -7.69 -11.20 5.09
C ALA A 145 -8.72 -11.82 4.12
N ASN A 146 -8.30 -12.29 2.95
CA ASN A 146 -9.21 -12.75 1.89
C ASN A 146 -10.36 -11.76 1.55
N LEU A 147 -10.09 -10.46 1.58
CA LEU A 147 -11.09 -9.40 1.32
C LEU A 147 -11.07 -9.02 -0.16
N GLY A 148 -11.99 -9.60 -0.94
CA GLY A 148 -12.07 -9.40 -2.38
C GLY A 148 -12.80 -8.12 -2.77
N GLY A 149 -13.84 -7.74 -2.02
CA GLY A 149 -14.68 -6.60 -2.31
C GLY A 149 -14.24 -5.30 -1.64
N MET A 150 -14.45 -4.15 -2.30
CA MET A 150 -14.20 -2.83 -1.71
C MET A 150 -15.00 -2.63 -0.40
N GLY A 151 -16.25 -3.12 -0.35
CA GLY A 151 -17.09 -3.05 0.84
C GLY A 151 -16.54 -3.84 2.02
N GLU A 152 -16.04 -5.05 1.77
CA GLU A 152 -15.39 -5.90 2.78
C GLU A 152 -14.12 -5.25 3.32
N GLN A 153 -13.31 -4.68 2.43
CA GLN A 153 -12.08 -3.96 2.79
C GLN A 153 -12.38 -2.72 3.63
N ILE A 154 -13.39 -1.93 3.27
CA ILE A 154 -13.83 -0.77 4.08
C ILE A 154 -14.35 -1.23 5.44
N SER A 155 -15.20 -2.26 5.47
CA SER A 155 -15.75 -2.81 6.72
C SER A 155 -14.64 -3.24 7.67
N TRP A 156 -13.68 -4.00 7.15
CA TRP A 156 -12.52 -4.43 7.90
C TRP A 156 -11.67 -3.25 8.39
N MET A 157 -11.35 -2.27 7.54
CA MET A 157 -10.58 -1.09 7.97
C MET A 157 -11.29 -0.29 9.08
N LYS A 158 -12.63 -0.19 9.04
CA LYS A 158 -13.42 0.42 10.11
C LYS A 158 -13.28 -0.34 11.43
N THR A 159 -13.41 -1.67 11.38
CA THR A 159 -13.17 -2.53 12.54
C THR A 159 -11.75 -2.34 13.06
N ALA A 160 -10.76 -2.36 12.18
CA ALA A 160 -9.36 -2.18 12.53
C ALA A 160 -9.09 -0.85 13.24
N LEU A 161 -9.64 0.25 12.71
CA LEU A 161 -9.55 1.57 13.35
C LEU A 161 -10.26 1.60 14.72
N ARG A 162 -11.44 0.99 14.84
CA ARG A 162 -12.22 0.95 16.09
C ARG A 162 -11.54 0.11 17.18
N GLU A 163 -10.99 -1.03 16.79
CA GLU A 163 -10.46 -2.05 17.69
C GLU A 163 -8.92 -2.00 17.78
N ASN A 164 -8.30 -1.00 17.15
CA ASN A 164 -6.85 -0.83 17.09
C ASN A 164 -6.12 -2.09 16.54
N LEU A 165 -6.74 -2.79 15.58
CA LEU A 165 -6.19 -3.98 14.95
C LEU A 165 -5.29 -3.59 13.78
N ARG A 166 -4.01 -3.93 13.89
CA ARG A 166 -2.99 -3.61 12.87
C ARG A 166 -2.92 -4.62 11.73
N GLN A 167 -3.46 -5.81 11.96
CA GLN A 167 -3.51 -6.88 10.99
C GLN A 167 -4.88 -7.56 11.06
N PRO A 168 -5.34 -8.15 9.95
CA PRO A 168 -6.51 -9.01 9.98
C PRO A 168 -6.30 -10.18 10.95
N GLY A 169 -7.17 -10.30 11.96
CA GLY A 169 -7.16 -11.45 12.87
C GLY A 169 -7.71 -12.73 12.23
N GLU A 170 -7.64 -13.86 12.94
CA GLU A 170 -8.05 -15.19 12.43
C GLU A 170 -9.49 -15.24 11.89
N LYS A 171 -10.41 -14.43 12.44
CA LYS A 171 -11.79 -14.29 11.94
C LYS A 171 -11.87 -13.90 10.46
N TYR A 172 -10.84 -13.24 9.94
CA TYR A 172 -10.74 -12.82 8.54
C TYR A 172 -9.87 -13.77 7.69
N ASN A 173 -9.18 -14.74 8.29
CA ASN A 173 -8.36 -15.73 7.58
C ASN A 173 -9.20 -16.88 6.97
N GLY A 174 -10.53 -16.80 7.04
CA GLY A 174 -11.44 -17.79 6.50
C GLY A 174 -12.90 -17.45 6.72
N GLN A 175 -13.44 -16.52 5.93
CA GLN A 175 -14.89 -16.44 5.73
C GLN A 175 -15.22 -16.44 4.23
N VAL A 176 -15.42 -17.64 3.71
CA VAL A 176 -16.40 -17.91 2.66
C VAL A 176 -17.78 -17.64 3.26
N GLY A 177 -18.54 -16.74 2.65
CA GLY A 177 -20.00 -16.70 2.76
C GLY A 177 -20.59 -15.98 3.98
N LEU A 178 -21.20 -14.83 3.69
CA LEU A 178 -22.45 -14.32 4.28
C LEU A 178 -22.68 -14.60 5.77
N ASP A 179 -22.49 -13.58 6.60
CA ASP A 179 -23.44 -13.31 7.68
C ASP A 179 -23.82 -11.84 7.72
N ARG A 180 -25.12 -11.63 7.53
CA ARG A 180 -25.83 -10.36 7.67
C ARG A 180 -25.79 -9.96 9.13
N TYR A 181 -25.15 -8.84 9.45
CA TYR A 181 -25.36 -8.20 10.74
C TYR A 181 -26.75 -7.55 10.75
N ASN A 182 -27.69 -8.21 11.43
CA ASN A 182 -28.89 -7.57 11.96
C ASN A 182 -28.45 -6.45 12.90
N TYR A 183 -28.91 -5.23 12.62
CA TYR A 183 -28.94 -4.15 13.59
C TYR A 183 -30.17 -4.37 14.46
N GLU A 184 -29.99 -4.75 15.72
CA GLU A 184 -30.97 -4.43 16.75
C GLU A 184 -30.64 -3.03 17.27
N VAL A 185 -31.54 -2.10 16.97
CA VAL A 185 -31.57 -0.77 17.57
C VAL A 185 -32.43 -0.94 18.83
N GLU A 186 -31.81 -0.88 20.00
CA GLU A 186 -32.56 -0.71 21.25
C GLU A 186 -33.18 0.69 21.28
N VAL A 187 -34.44 0.71 21.73
CA VAL A 187 -35.41 1.83 21.72
C VAL A 187 -35.09 2.86 22.80
#